data_AF-A0A7V8SWP0-F1
#
_entry.id   AF-A0A7V8SWP0-F1
#
_cell.length_a   1.000
_cell.length_b   1.000
_cell.length_c   1.000
_cell.angle_alpha   90.00
_cell.angle_beta   90.00
_cell.angle_gamma   90.00
#
_symmetry.space_group_name_H-M   'P 1'
#
loop_
_entity.id
_entity.type
_entity.pdbx_description
1 polymer ?
#
loop_
_entity_poly.entity_id
_entity_poly.type
_entity_poly.pdbx_seq_one_letter_code
_entity_poly.pdbx_strand_id
1 'polypeptide(L)'
;PLAFMRGRTLNDSFVILDEAQNTTSEQMKMFLTRLGFNSKAVVTGDVTQIDLPQGKKSGLVEALEVCGKIEGIGLVQFGERDVVRHNLVQQIIRAYEDYETAHPQRGSANGKAAPARESGKEQEVPRG
;
A
#
# COMPACT_ATOMS: atom_id res chain seq x y z
N PRO A 1 4.12 17.65 -5.80
CA PRO A 1 4.37 17.27 -4.37
C PRO A 1 3.26 17.79 -3.44
N LEU A 2 2.70 16.94 -2.57
CA LEU A 2 1.66 17.31 -1.58
C LEU A 2 2.04 18.55 -0.73
N ALA A 3 3.33 18.72 -0.46
CA ALA A 3 3.88 19.89 0.23
C ALA A 3 3.52 21.23 -0.44
N PHE A 4 3.35 21.26 -1.77
CA PHE A 4 2.98 22.46 -2.51
C PHE A 4 1.53 22.90 -2.28
N MET A 5 0.67 21.98 -1.83
CA MET A 5 -0.75 22.25 -1.59
C MET A 5 -1.00 22.83 -0.20
N ARG A 6 0.02 22.85 0.68
CA ARG A 6 -0.09 23.39 2.03
C ARG A 6 -0.49 24.86 1.98
N GLY A 7 -1.60 25.20 2.65
CA GLY A 7 -2.09 26.57 2.73
C GLY A 7 -2.74 27.11 1.45
N ARG A 8 -2.95 26.28 0.43
CA ARG A 8 -3.65 26.67 -0.81
C ARG A 8 -5.07 26.12 -0.83
N THR A 9 -5.92 26.74 -1.62
CA THR A 9 -7.24 26.21 -1.99
C THR A 9 -7.25 26.03 -3.50
N LEU A 10 -7.71 24.87 -3.95
CA LEU A 10 -7.77 24.48 -5.36
C LEU A 10 -9.19 24.76 -5.87
N ASN A 11 -9.42 25.95 -6.41
CA ASN A 11 -10.68 26.32 -7.09
C ASN A 11 -10.55 26.09 -8.60
N ASP A 12 -11.67 25.85 -9.28
CA ASP A 12 -11.76 25.73 -10.74
C ASP A 12 -10.76 24.74 -11.33
N SER A 13 -10.64 23.56 -10.71
CA SER A 13 -9.57 22.61 -10.99
C SER A 13 -10.03 21.15 -11.06
N PHE A 14 -9.37 20.37 -11.91
CA PHE A 14 -9.46 18.91 -11.89
C PHE A 14 -8.13 18.34 -11.37
N VAL A 15 -8.18 17.66 -10.24
CA VAL A 15 -6.98 17.21 -9.51
C VAL A 15 -6.94 15.68 -9.49
N ILE A 16 -5.78 15.11 -9.80
CA ILE A 16 -5.55 13.68 -9.66
C ILE A 16 -4.47 13.48 -8.60
N LEU A 17 -4.79 12.70 -7.56
CA LEU A 17 -3.82 12.20 -6.61
C LEU A 17 -3.55 10.74 -6.93
N ASP A 18 -2.39 10.48 -7.52
CA ASP A 18 -1.96 9.14 -7.89
C ASP A 18 -1.06 8.50 -6.83
N GLU A 19 -0.99 7.18 -6.83
CA GLU A 19 -0.25 6.37 -5.84
C GLU A 19 -0.65 6.70 -4.39
N ALA A 20 -1.94 6.97 -4.17
CA ALA A 20 -2.44 7.50 -2.91
C ALA A 20 -2.29 6.54 -1.73
N GLN A 21 -2.06 5.25 -1.98
CA GLN A 21 -1.75 4.27 -0.93
C GLN A 21 -0.49 4.63 -0.14
N ASN A 22 0.42 5.39 -0.75
CA ASN A 22 1.67 5.87 -0.15
C ASN A 22 1.53 7.22 0.57
N THR A 23 0.30 7.71 0.73
CA THR A 23 0.04 8.89 1.57
C THR A 23 -0.25 8.47 3.00
N THR A 24 0.18 9.26 3.97
CA THR A 24 -0.28 9.12 5.36
C THR A 24 -1.69 9.69 5.52
N SER A 25 -2.38 9.29 6.59
CA SER A 25 -3.63 9.91 7.07
C SER A 25 -3.61 11.44 7.04
N GLU A 26 -2.54 12.03 7.58
CA GLU A 26 -2.38 13.49 7.64
C GLU A 26 -2.25 14.11 6.24
N GLN A 27 -1.51 13.46 5.34
CA GLN A 27 -1.32 13.93 3.97
C GLN A 27 -2.61 13.83 3.15
N MET A 28 -3.37 12.74 3.31
CA MET A 28 -4.68 12.58 2.65
C MET A 28 -5.68 13.63 3.16
N LYS A 29 -5.77 13.82 4.48
CA LYS A 29 -6.61 14.88 5.07
C LYS A 29 -6.17 16.26 4.60
N MET A 30 -4.87 16.51 4.55
CA MET A 30 -4.33 17.75 4.00
C MET A 30 -4.82 17.97 2.57
N PHE A 31 -4.70 16.96 1.70
CA PHE A 31 -5.14 17.01 0.30
C PHE A 31 -6.63 17.29 0.14
N LEU A 32 -7.48 16.44 0.74
CA LEU A 32 -8.94 16.52 0.57
C LEU A 32 -9.51 17.87 1.03
N THR A 33 -8.92 18.46 2.08
CA THR A 33 -9.33 19.77 2.60
C THR A 33 -8.83 20.95 1.77
N ARG A 34 -8.10 20.75 0.67
CA ARG A 34 -7.73 21.84 -0.25
C ARG A 34 -8.73 22.02 -1.38
N LEU A 35 -9.67 21.10 -1.58
CA LEU A 35 -10.65 21.19 -2.66
C LEU A 35 -11.57 22.40 -2.40
N GLY A 36 -11.59 23.31 -3.37
CA GLY A 36 -12.39 24.52 -3.38
C GLY A 36 -13.60 24.42 -4.29
N PHE A 37 -14.20 25.57 -4.60
CA PHE A 37 -15.36 25.65 -5.48
C PHE A 37 -15.04 25.22 -6.91
N ASN A 38 -16.03 24.62 -7.56
CA ASN A 38 -15.96 24.18 -8.95
C ASN A 38 -14.75 23.27 -9.25
N SER A 39 -14.35 22.48 -8.25
CA SER A 39 -13.24 21.53 -8.37
C SER A 39 -13.72 20.09 -8.27
N LYS A 40 -13.00 19.19 -8.94
CA LYS A 40 -13.18 17.74 -8.85
C LYS A 40 -11.84 17.08 -8.57
N ALA A 41 -11.84 16.08 -7.71
CA ALA A 41 -10.68 15.26 -7.45
C ALA A 41 -10.94 13.81 -7.83
N VAL A 42 -9.92 13.14 -8.33
CA VAL A 42 -9.84 11.69 -8.47
C VAL A 42 -8.62 11.23 -7.68
N VAL A 43 -8.82 10.25 -6.81
CA VAL A 43 -7.77 9.65 -6.00
C VAL A 43 -7.59 8.21 -6.46
N THR A 44 -6.40 7.86 -6.91
CA THR A 44 -6.06 6.52 -7.42
C THR A 44 -4.99 5.87 -6.54
N GLY A 45 -5.04 4.55 -6.44
CA GLY A 45 -4.03 3.78 -5.73
C GLY A 45 -4.42 2.31 -5.57
N ASP A 46 -3.44 1.50 -5.17
CA ASP A 46 -3.58 0.08 -4.90
C ASP A 46 -3.31 -0.20 -3.41
N VAL A 47 -4.36 -0.57 -2.67
CA VAL A 47 -4.27 -0.83 -1.22
C VAL A 47 -3.40 -2.05 -0.87
N THR A 48 -3.05 -2.89 -1.85
CA THR A 48 -2.16 -4.05 -1.65
C THR A 48 -0.68 -3.68 -1.74
N GLN A 49 -0.35 -2.51 -2.29
CA GLN A 49 1.02 -2.06 -2.57
C GLN A 49 1.41 -0.83 -1.72
N ILE A 50 1.11 -0.88 -0.42
CA ILE A 50 1.42 0.20 0.52
C ILE A 50 2.93 0.20 0.84
N ASP A 51 3.63 1.24 0.42
CA ASP A 51 5.03 1.52 0.74
C ASP A 51 5.13 2.69 1.72
N LEU A 52 4.78 2.40 2.99
CA LEU A 52 4.87 3.37 4.09
C LEU A 52 5.80 2.84 5.19
N PRO A 53 6.50 3.73 5.91
CA PRO A 53 7.25 3.35 7.11
C PRO A 53 6.38 2.58 8.10
N GLN A 54 6.98 1.56 8.73
CA GLN A 54 6.28 0.68 9.65
C GLN A 54 5.53 1.45 10.74
N GLY A 55 4.28 1.07 10.98
CA GLY A 55 3.40 1.71 11.97
C GLY A 55 2.62 2.92 11.48
N LYS A 56 2.85 3.40 10.24
CA LYS A 56 1.99 4.44 9.64
C LYS A 56 0.78 3.83 8.94
N LYS A 57 -0.41 4.39 9.20
CA LYS A 57 -1.64 4.06 8.46
C LYS A 57 -1.64 4.77 7.11
N SER A 58 -2.05 4.05 6.07
CA SER A 58 -2.31 4.63 4.75
C SER A 58 -3.53 5.54 4.79
N GLY A 59 -3.38 6.75 4.28
CA GLY A 59 -4.45 7.72 4.16
C GLY A 59 -5.52 7.29 3.15
N LEU A 60 -5.15 6.52 2.11
CA LEU A 60 -6.12 5.98 1.16
C LEU A 60 -7.06 4.99 1.86
N VAL A 61 -6.49 4.03 2.61
CA VAL A 61 -7.29 3.03 3.35
C VAL A 61 -8.22 3.71 4.34
N GLU A 62 -7.71 4.69 5.09
CA GLU A 62 -8.54 5.46 6.02
C GLU A 62 -9.63 6.27 5.29
N ALA A 63 -9.33 6.90 4.15
CA ALA A 63 -10.30 7.69 3.40
C ALA A 63 -11.45 6.81 2.86
N LEU A 64 -11.17 5.57 2.45
CA LEU A 64 -12.22 4.62 2.06
C LEU A 64 -13.21 4.36 3.22
N GLU A 65 -12.71 4.23 4.45
CA GLU A 65 -13.53 4.02 5.65
C GLU A 65 -14.32 5.28 6.06
N VAL A 66 -13.66 6.44 6.04
CA VAL A 66 -14.21 7.69 6.59
C VAL A 66 -15.08 8.43 5.58
N CYS A 67 -14.66 8.49 4.33
CA CYS A 67 -15.30 9.29 3.29
C CYS A 67 -16.31 8.50 2.45
N GLY A 68 -16.31 7.17 2.51
CA GLY A 68 -17.14 6.31 1.67
C GLY A 68 -18.66 6.47 1.84
N LYS A 69 -19.12 7.18 2.89
CA LYS A 69 -20.55 7.46 3.15
C LYS A 69 -20.95 8.91 2.85
N ILE A 70 -20.02 9.75 2.40
CA ILE A 70 -20.28 11.17 2.14
C ILE A 70 -20.92 11.32 0.77
N GLU A 71 -22.06 12.01 0.71
CA GLU A 71 -22.74 12.33 -0.54
C GLU A 71 -21.81 13.13 -1.48
N GLY A 72 -21.79 12.75 -2.76
CA GLY A 72 -20.92 13.34 -3.77
C GLY A 72 -19.53 12.68 -3.88
N ILE A 73 -19.18 11.73 -3.01
CA ILE A 73 -17.97 10.91 -3.15
C ILE A 73 -18.33 9.54 -3.72
N GLY A 74 -17.73 9.20 -4.87
CA GLY A 74 -17.85 7.89 -5.49
C GLY A 74 -16.65 7.01 -5.17
N LEU A 75 -16.89 5.73 -4.90
CA LEU A 75 -15.85 4.71 -4.79
C LEU A 75 -15.94 3.76 -5.98
N VAL A 76 -14.82 3.59 -6.68
CA VAL A 76 -14.71 2.70 -7.84
C VAL A 76 -13.57 1.72 -7.56
N GLN A 77 -13.91 0.44 -7.47
CA GLN A 77 -12.94 -0.63 -7.27
C GLN A 77 -12.77 -1.42 -8.57
N PHE A 78 -11.55 -1.46 -9.06
CA PHE A 78 -11.18 -2.31 -10.20
C PHE A 78 -10.76 -3.69 -9.69
N GLY A 79 -11.16 -4.73 -10.41
CA GLY A 79 -10.72 -6.10 -10.19
C GLY A 79 -9.76 -6.57 -11.27
N GLU A 80 -9.33 -7.82 -11.18
CA GLU A 80 -8.41 -8.44 -12.15
C GLU A 80 -8.93 -8.38 -13.60
N ARG A 81 -10.26 -8.45 -13.78
CA ARG A 81 -10.89 -8.41 -15.10
C ARG A 81 -10.76 -7.05 -15.78
N ASP A 82 -10.54 -5.99 -15.02
CA ASP A 82 -10.37 -4.64 -15.53
C ASP A 82 -8.92 -4.38 -15.97
N VAL A 83 -8.00 -5.32 -15.69
CA VAL A 83 -6.58 -5.21 -16.02
C VAL A 83 -6.32 -5.73 -17.43
N VAL A 84 -6.30 -4.82 -18.40
CA VAL A 84 -5.93 -5.14 -19.79
C VAL A 84 -4.42 -4.95 -19.97
N ARG A 85 -3.70 -6.07 -20.10
CA ARG A 85 -2.25 -6.10 -20.40
C ARG A 85 -2.02 -6.54 -21.83
N HIS A 86 -1.01 -5.95 -22.47
CA HIS A 86 -0.56 -6.39 -23.79
C HIS A 86 -0.17 -7.89 -23.78
N ASN A 87 -0.45 -8.63 -24.86
CA ASN A 87 -0.18 -10.07 -24.95
C ASN A 87 1.27 -10.42 -24.57
N LEU A 88 2.24 -9.65 -25.06
CA LEU A 88 3.65 -9.81 -24.70
C LEU A 88 3.89 -9.72 -23.17
N VAL A 89 3.26 -8.77 -22.48
CA VAL A 89 3.41 -8.61 -21.03
C VAL A 89 2.83 -9.82 -20.30
N GLN A 90 1.69 -10.35 -20.75
CA GLN A 90 1.12 -11.58 -20.18
C GLN A 90 2.05 -12.78 -20.39
N GLN A 91 2.66 -12.92 -21.58
CA GLN A 91 3.64 -13.98 -21.84
C GLN A 91 4.88 -13.86 -20.96
N ILE A 92 5.38 -12.63 -20.74
CA ILE A 92 6.49 -12.38 -19.83
C ILE A 92 6.12 -12.79 -18.40
N ILE A 93 4.94 -12.39 -17.89
CA ILE A 93 4.49 -12.75 -16.54
C ILE A 93 4.45 -14.28 -16.38
N ARG A 94 3.83 -14.98 -17.34
CA ARG A 94 3.77 -16.45 -17.32
C ARG A 94 5.15 -17.09 -17.31
N ALA A 95 6.09 -16.58 -18.11
CA ALA A 95 7.45 -17.09 -18.15
C ALA A 95 8.17 -16.94 -16.79
N TYR A 96 7.91 -15.85 -16.05
CA TYR A 96 8.43 -15.68 -14.69
C TYR A 96 7.74 -16.60 -13.68
N GLU A 97 6.43 -16.75 -13.75
CA GLU A 97 5.66 -17.68 -12.88
C GLU A 97 6.13 -19.14 -13.05
N ASP A 98 6.34 -19.57 -14.29
CA ASP A 98 6.86 -20.91 -14.61
C ASP A 98 8.29 -21.10 -14.08
N TYR A 99 9.12 -20.06 -14.21
CA TYR A 99 10.50 -20.08 -13.71
C TYR A 99 10.56 -20.18 -12.17
N GLU A 100 9.75 -19.39 -11.45
CA GLU A 100 9.68 -19.41 -9.98
C GLU A 100 9.14 -20.75 -9.46
N THR A 101 8.14 -21.33 -10.15
CA THR A 101 7.59 -22.65 -9.83
C THR A 101 8.63 -23.76 -10.02
N ALA A 102 9.42 -23.69 -11.09
CA ALA A 102 10.48 -24.65 -11.38
C ALA A 102 11.72 -24.47 -10.49
N HIS A 103 11.95 -23.28 -9.94
CA HIS A 103 13.11 -22.94 -9.12
C HIS A 103 12.72 -22.31 -7.78
N PRO A 104 12.06 -23.06 -6.88
CA PRO A 104 11.50 -22.54 -5.63
C PRO A 104 12.52 -22.03 -4.58
N GLN A 105 13.80 -21.91 -4.94
CA GLN A 105 14.89 -21.49 -4.05
C GLN A 105 15.79 -20.47 -4.75
N ARG A 106 15.38 -19.19 -4.78
CA ARG A 106 16.27 -18.02 -4.92
C ARG A 106 15.61 -16.66 -4.61
N GLY A 107 14.49 -16.63 -3.87
CA GLY A 107 13.85 -15.40 -3.36
C GLY A 107 14.21 -15.14 -1.89
N SER A 108 15.12 -14.19 -1.68
CA SER A 108 15.74 -13.68 -0.46
C SER A 108 15.13 -13.99 0.92
N ALA A 109 15.99 -14.57 1.76
CA ALA A 109 16.03 -14.30 3.19
C ALA A 109 16.10 -12.78 3.45
N ASN A 110 14.98 -12.16 3.81
CA ASN A 110 15.02 -10.91 4.54
C ASN A 110 13.89 -10.85 5.58
N GLY A 111 14.27 -10.91 6.86
CA GLY A 111 13.45 -10.41 7.96
C GLY A 111 12.61 -11.42 8.75
N LYS A 112 13.25 -12.35 9.47
CA LYS A 112 12.93 -12.72 10.87
C LYS A 112 14.01 -13.63 11.43
N ALA A 113 14.88 -13.06 12.26
CA ALA A 113 15.83 -13.82 13.07
C ALA A 113 15.07 -14.77 14.01
N ALA A 114 15.60 -15.99 14.16
CA ALA A 114 15.05 -17.09 14.96
C ALA A 114 15.05 -16.78 16.47
N PRO A 115 14.18 -17.41 17.29
CA PRO A 115 14.49 -17.60 18.69
C PRO A 115 15.52 -18.74 18.82
N ALA A 116 16.65 -18.43 19.44
CA ALA A 116 17.66 -19.41 19.83
C ALA A 116 17.05 -20.44 20.79
N ARG A 117 17.23 -21.74 20.50
CA ARG A 117 17.00 -22.81 21.48
C ARG A 117 18.23 -22.88 22.39
N GLU A 118 18.08 -22.50 23.64
CA GLU A 118 19.07 -22.78 24.69
C GLU A 118 19.13 -24.29 24.96
N SER A 119 20.28 -24.87 24.65
CA SER A 119 20.70 -26.18 25.13
C SER A 119 21.58 -25.99 26.36
N GLY A 120 20.98 -26.00 27.54
CA GLY A 120 21.67 -26.10 28.83
C GLY A 120 21.47 -27.49 29.44
N LYS A 121 22.46 -28.37 29.24
CA LYS A 121 22.62 -29.56 30.09
C LYS A 121 23.27 -29.08 31.40
N GLU A 122 22.52 -29.07 32.50
CA GLU A 122 23.11 -29.01 33.84
C GLU A 122 23.16 -30.40 34.47
N GLN A 123 24.29 -30.63 35.10
CA GLN A 123 24.83 -31.90 35.58
C GLN A 123 24.15 -32.36 36.86
N GLU A 124 24.05 -33.68 36.99
CA GLU A 124 23.85 -34.37 38.27
C GLU A 124 24.89 -33.93 39.30
N VAL A 125 24.42 -33.57 40.50
CA VAL A 125 25.22 -33.59 41.72
C VAL A 125 24.51 -34.52 42.71
N PRO A 126 25.14 -35.62 43.16
CA PRO A 126 24.57 -36.46 44.20
C PRO A 126 24.97 -35.94 45.58
N ARG A 127 24.04 -35.96 46.55
CA ARG A 127 24.19 -36.42 47.95
C ARG A 127 23.07 -35.84 48.84
N GLY A 128 22.50 -36.73 49.65
CA GLY A 128 21.50 -36.44 50.69
C GLY A 128 20.68 -37.68 50.97
#